data_AF-A0A0N1GS52-F1
#
_entry.id   AF-A0A0N1GS52-F1
#
_cell.length_a   1.000
_cell.length_b   1.000
_cell.length_c   1.000
_cell.angle_alpha   90.00
_cell.angle_beta   90.00
_cell.angle_gamma   90.00
#
_symmetry.space_group_name_H-M   'P 1'
#
loop_
_entity.id
_entity.type
_entity.pdbx_description
1 polymer ?
#
loop_
_entity_poly.entity_id
_entity_poly.type
_entity_poly.pdbx_seq_one_letter_code
_entity_poly.pdbx_strand_id
1 'polypeptide(L)'
;MRRSRTAYAAAAPHEGPSRSRYRVRGTQEALTWGDGGLVVTGRRADRRAMTSNDTPRDPHPYVGMWVTADGFIRQELLPNGRYDEARGNRRSAYTGSYTVTGNHLDYVDDTGFTATGDVRDGVLFHEHLVLYRESRP
;
A
#
# COMPACT_ATOMS: atom_id res chain seq x y z
N MET A 1 -0.32 -11.56 -41.51
CA MET A 1 1.15 -11.33 -41.48
C MET A 1 1.42 -10.00 -40.78
N ARG A 2 2.42 -9.94 -39.87
CA ARG A 2 3.07 -8.76 -39.22
C ARG A 2 2.23 -8.03 -38.15
N ARG A 3 2.39 -8.29 -36.85
CA ARG A 3 3.45 -7.92 -35.87
C ARG A 3 3.63 -6.41 -35.60
N SER A 4 3.21 -6.04 -34.40
CA SER A 4 3.97 -5.27 -33.38
C SER A 4 4.20 -3.76 -33.58
N ARG A 5 3.85 -2.97 -32.55
CA ARG A 5 4.84 -2.32 -31.67
C ARG A 5 4.18 -1.64 -30.44
N THR A 6 4.57 -2.14 -29.29
CA THR A 6 4.67 -1.44 -28.00
C THR A 6 5.20 -0.02 -28.19
N ALA A 7 4.55 0.95 -27.56
CA ALA A 7 5.13 2.25 -27.29
C ALA A 7 5.14 2.46 -25.76
N TYR A 8 6.31 2.20 -25.17
CA TYR A 8 6.74 2.83 -23.94
C TYR A 8 6.86 4.34 -24.20
N ALA A 9 6.34 5.17 -23.31
CA ALA A 9 6.66 6.61 -23.24
C ALA A 9 6.92 6.91 -21.75
N ALA A 10 8.20 6.94 -21.36
CA ALA A 10 9.07 8.12 -21.36
C ALA A 10 8.99 8.84 -20.02
N ALA A 11 9.95 8.51 -19.16
CA ALA A 11 10.26 9.23 -17.93
C ALA A 11 10.65 10.69 -18.28
N ALA A 12 10.00 11.64 -17.62
CA ALA A 12 10.45 13.02 -17.57
C ALA A 12 11.03 13.31 -16.17
N PRO A 13 12.25 13.86 -16.06
CA PRO A 13 12.78 14.31 -14.78
C PRO A 13 12.14 15.66 -14.47
N HIS A 14 11.48 15.78 -13.33
CA HIS A 14 11.09 17.09 -12.80
C HIS A 14 11.76 17.29 -11.45
N GLU A 15 12.60 18.32 -11.45
CA GLU A 15 13.35 18.85 -10.33
C GLU A 15 12.40 19.28 -9.22
N GLY A 16 12.76 18.96 -7.97
CA GLY A 16 11.90 19.16 -6.81
C GLY A 16 11.76 20.61 -6.36
N PRO A 17 10.88 20.85 -5.37
CA PRO A 17 11.26 21.81 -4.35
C PRO A 17 10.98 21.36 -2.90
N SER A 18 11.90 21.78 -2.04
CA SER A 18 11.71 22.21 -0.66
C SER A 18 11.38 21.17 0.42
N ARG A 19 12.44 20.79 1.15
CA ARG A 19 12.40 20.07 2.42
C ARG A 19 11.78 20.96 3.52
N SER A 20 10.56 20.65 3.96
CA SER A 20 10.05 21.17 5.23
C SER A 20 10.20 20.12 6.33
N ARG A 21 11.10 20.41 7.27
CA ARG A 21 11.40 19.59 8.45
C ARG A 21 10.25 19.70 9.44
N TYR A 22 9.45 18.64 9.64
CA TYR A 22 8.63 18.53 10.84
C TYR A 22 9.48 18.00 12.00
N ARG A 23 9.79 18.91 12.94
CA ARG A 23 10.36 18.61 14.25
C ARG A 23 9.21 18.19 15.17
N VAL A 24 9.08 16.90 15.48
CA VAL A 24 8.25 16.44 16.60
C VAL A 24 9.05 16.67 17.89
N ARG A 25 8.62 17.64 18.70
CA ARG A 25 8.94 17.71 20.13
C ARG A 25 7.85 16.94 20.87
N GLY A 26 8.15 15.70 21.25
CA GLY A 26 7.36 14.92 22.19
C GLY A 26 8.26 14.56 23.36
N THR A 27 8.00 15.17 24.51
CA THR A 27 8.58 14.87 25.81
C THR A 27 8.34 13.41 26.17
N GLN A 28 9.40 12.67 26.48
CA GLN A 28 9.32 11.33 27.04
C GLN A 28 9.26 11.46 28.56
N GLU A 29 8.09 11.24 29.15
CA GLU A 29 7.96 10.89 30.55
C GLU A 29 7.93 9.36 30.65
N ALA A 30 9.03 8.80 31.12
CA ALA A 30 9.21 7.37 31.34
C ALA A 30 8.60 6.97 32.68
N LEU A 31 7.58 6.12 32.64
CA LEU A 31 7.06 5.43 33.82
C LEU A 31 7.95 4.20 34.09
N THR A 32 8.62 4.22 35.24
CA THR A 32 9.43 3.12 35.78
C THR A 32 8.52 1.98 36.25
N TRP A 33 8.81 0.75 35.83
CA TRP A 33 8.30 -0.48 36.44
C TRP A 33 9.49 -1.38 36.76
N GLY A 34 9.63 -1.75 38.03
CA GLY A 34 10.74 -2.56 38.54
C GLY A 34 10.47 -4.07 38.53
N ASP A 35 11.56 -4.80 38.28
CA ASP A 35 12.05 -6.08 38.82
C ASP A 35 11.10 -7.23 39.20
N GLY A 36 11.31 -8.39 38.57
CA GLY A 36 10.83 -9.69 39.06
C GLY A 36 10.96 -10.81 38.04
N GLY A 37 12.15 -11.40 37.90
CA GLY A 37 12.42 -12.49 36.96
C GLY A 37 11.88 -13.86 37.38
N LEU A 38 11.75 -14.75 36.38
CA LEU A 38 11.90 -16.20 36.53
C LEU A 38 12.50 -16.78 35.24
N VAL A 39 13.57 -17.57 35.39
CA VAL A 39 14.20 -18.36 34.33
C VAL A 39 13.66 -19.78 34.35
N VAL A 40 13.18 -20.28 33.20
CA VAL A 40 13.19 -21.72 32.87
C VAL A 40 13.61 -21.89 31.40
N THR A 41 14.42 -22.92 31.21
CA THR A 41 15.23 -23.29 30.07
C THR A 41 14.44 -24.06 29.01
N GLY A 42 14.89 -24.04 27.75
CA GLY A 42 14.64 -25.15 26.83
C GLY A 42 14.21 -24.80 25.40
N ARG A 43 15.11 -25.17 24.47
CA ARG A 43 14.90 -25.49 23.04
C ARG A 43 14.68 -24.33 22.06
N ARG A 44 15.74 -24.15 21.27
CA ARG A 44 15.81 -23.56 19.94
C ARG A 44 14.58 -23.96 19.11
N ALA A 45 13.68 -23.01 18.88
CA ALA A 45 12.81 -22.98 17.72
C ALA A 45 13.24 -21.75 16.88
N ASP A 46 13.73 -22.08 15.69
CA ASP A 46 13.76 -21.26 14.49
C ASP A 46 13.08 -19.89 14.58
N ARG A 47 13.89 -18.84 14.77
CA ARG A 47 13.55 -17.50 14.30
C ARG A 47 13.57 -17.49 12.77
N ARG A 48 12.50 -17.96 12.14
CA ARG A 48 12.14 -17.46 10.81
C ARG A 48 11.67 -16.02 11.01
N ALA A 49 12.31 -15.11 10.30
CA ALA A 49 12.04 -13.68 10.32
C ALA A 49 10.55 -13.40 10.15
N MET A 50 9.87 -13.03 11.24
CA MET A 50 8.62 -12.30 11.18
C MET A 50 9.01 -10.88 10.77
N THR A 51 8.91 -10.56 9.48
CA THR A 51 9.03 -9.18 9.01
C THR A 51 7.88 -8.38 9.61
N SER A 52 8.20 -7.61 10.64
CA SER A 52 7.31 -6.73 11.39
C SER A 52 6.75 -5.61 10.51
N ASN A 53 5.75 -5.91 9.68
CA ASN A 53 4.95 -4.90 9.00
C ASN A 53 3.44 -5.05 9.29
N ASP A 54 3.06 -5.94 10.20
CA ASP A 54 1.68 -6.10 10.67
C ASP A 54 1.39 -5.09 11.80
N THR A 55 1.56 -3.80 11.50
CA THR A 55 0.98 -2.77 12.38
C THR A 55 -0.49 -2.65 12.00
N PRO A 56 -1.44 -2.89 12.92
CA PRO A 56 -2.85 -2.70 12.66
C PRO A 56 -3.07 -1.26 12.20
N ARG A 57 -3.45 -1.08 10.94
CA ARG A 57 -3.87 0.21 10.42
C ARG A 57 -5.31 0.44 10.81
N ASP A 58 -5.68 1.69 11.07
CA ASP A 58 -7.06 2.04 11.37
C ASP A 58 -7.99 1.49 10.28
N PRO A 59 -9.11 0.84 10.67
CA PRO A 59 -10.04 0.28 9.71
C PRO A 59 -10.59 1.42 8.83
N HIS A 60 -10.42 1.29 7.51
CA HIS A 60 -10.91 2.25 6.52
C HIS A 60 -11.89 1.57 5.55
N PRO A 61 -12.86 2.31 4.98
CA PRO A 61 -13.93 1.71 4.17
C PRO A 61 -13.47 1.21 2.79
N TYR A 62 -12.27 1.60 2.34
CA TYR A 62 -11.80 1.32 0.98
C TYR A 62 -11.25 -0.11 0.75
N VAL A 63 -11.17 -0.96 1.78
CA VAL A 63 -10.74 -2.37 1.64
C VAL A 63 -11.67 -3.14 0.71
N GLY A 64 -11.17 -3.73 -0.37
CA GLY A 64 -11.95 -4.52 -1.32
C GLY A 64 -11.44 -4.41 -2.76
N MET A 65 -12.19 -4.98 -3.71
CA MET A 65 -11.85 -4.96 -5.12
C MET A 65 -12.33 -3.68 -5.82
N TRP A 66 -11.44 -3.12 -6.62
CA TRP A 66 -11.64 -1.97 -7.49
C TRP A 66 -11.30 -2.37 -8.92
N VAL A 67 -12.13 -2.00 -9.88
CA VAL A 67 -12.03 -2.51 -11.25
C VAL A 67 -12.28 -1.38 -12.25
N THR A 68 -11.48 -1.32 -13.32
CA THR A 68 -11.77 -0.40 -14.43
C THR A 68 -13.09 -0.78 -15.12
N ALA A 69 -13.72 0.17 -15.80
CA ALA A 69 -15.02 -0.04 -16.46
C ALA A 69 -15.02 -1.22 -17.46
N ASP A 70 -13.87 -1.49 -18.09
CA ASP A 70 -13.66 -2.58 -19.05
C ASP A 70 -13.26 -3.91 -18.39
N GLY A 71 -13.07 -3.94 -17.07
CA GLY A 71 -12.63 -5.13 -16.35
C GLY A 71 -11.14 -5.47 -16.51
N PHE A 72 -10.38 -4.69 -17.28
CA PHE A 72 -9.02 -5.03 -17.64
C PHE A 72 -8.04 -4.88 -16.47
N ILE A 73 -8.23 -3.88 -15.62
CA ILE A 73 -7.42 -3.68 -14.42
C ILE A 73 -8.29 -3.96 -13.19
N ARG A 74 -7.76 -4.78 -12.28
CA ARG A 74 -8.39 -5.19 -11.03
C ARG A 74 -7.41 -4.94 -9.90
N GLN A 75 -7.73 -4.03 -8.98
CA GLN A 75 -6.92 -3.72 -7.80
C GLN A 75 -7.65 -4.14 -6.52
N GLU A 76 -7.04 -5.01 -5.73
CA GLU A 76 -7.51 -5.34 -4.38
C GLU A 76 -6.81 -4.45 -3.36
N LEU A 77 -7.58 -3.77 -2.51
CA LEU A 77 -7.07 -3.14 -1.30
C LEU A 77 -7.32 -4.08 -0.12
N LEU A 78 -6.26 -4.60 0.50
CA LEU A 78 -6.32 -5.59 1.57
C LEU A 78 -6.33 -4.91 2.95
N PRO A 79 -6.98 -5.51 3.97
CA PRO A 79 -7.12 -4.90 5.29
C PRO A 79 -5.78 -4.70 6.03
N ASN A 80 -4.72 -5.37 5.61
CA ASN A 80 -3.36 -5.19 6.15
C ASN A 80 -2.59 -4.01 5.50
N GLY A 81 -3.27 -3.17 4.72
CA GLY A 81 -2.64 -2.03 4.04
C GLY A 81 -1.78 -2.43 2.83
N ARG A 82 -1.99 -3.63 2.28
CA ARG A 82 -1.34 -4.10 1.05
C ARG A 82 -2.31 -4.02 -0.12
N TYR A 83 -1.80 -3.78 -1.32
CA TYR A 83 -2.60 -3.90 -2.53
C TYR A 83 -2.02 -4.94 -3.49
N ASP A 84 -2.90 -5.53 -4.30
CA ASP A 84 -2.57 -6.40 -5.43
C ASP A 84 -3.30 -5.89 -6.67
N GLU A 85 -2.58 -5.58 -7.73
CA GLU A 85 -3.15 -5.17 -9.01
C GLU A 85 -2.92 -6.25 -10.07
N ALA A 86 -3.99 -6.72 -10.69
CA ALA A 86 -3.97 -7.56 -11.88
C ALA A 86 -4.31 -6.75 -13.14
N ARG A 87 -3.64 -7.08 -14.25
CA ARG A 87 -3.91 -6.49 -15.58
C ARG A 87 -4.15 -7.60 -16.62
N GLY A 88 -5.37 -7.71 -17.10
CA GLY A 88 -5.82 -8.78 -18.00
C GLY A 88 -5.50 -10.15 -17.39
N ASN A 89 -4.67 -10.93 -18.07
CA ASN A 89 -4.26 -12.27 -17.62
C ASN A 89 -3.09 -12.27 -16.64
N ARG A 90 -2.41 -11.14 -16.45
CA ARG A 90 -1.28 -11.02 -15.51
C ARG A 90 -1.82 -10.67 -14.13
N ARG A 91 -1.89 -11.69 -13.27
CA ARG A 91 -2.16 -11.51 -11.83
C ARG A 91 -0.96 -10.87 -11.15
N SER A 92 -1.19 -10.10 -10.08
CA SER A 92 -0.13 -9.46 -9.29
C SER A 92 0.89 -8.72 -10.17
N ALA A 93 0.39 -7.99 -11.16
CA ALA A 93 1.19 -7.16 -12.04
C ALA A 93 1.95 -6.10 -11.25
N TYR A 94 1.32 -5.55 -10.21
CA TYR A 94 1.91 -4.67 -9.21
C TYR A 94 1.40 -5.03 -7.82
N THR A 95 2.29 -4.99 -6.85
CA THR A 95 1.98 -5.24 -5.44
C THR A 95 2.72 -4.21 -4.59
N GLY A 96 2.14 -3.86 -3.46
CA GLY A 96 2.75 -2.84 -2.60
C GLY A 96 1.96 -2.56 -1.36
N SER A 97 2.32 -1.48 -0.70
CA SER A 97 1.62 -0.96 0.47
C SER A 97 0.88 0.33 0.11
N TYR A 98 -0.19 0.63 0.84
CA TYR A 98 -0.93 1.88 0.69
C TYR A 98 -1.37 2.43 2.05
N THR A 99 -1.29 3.76 2.24
CA THR A 99 -1.84 4.49 3.40
C THR A 99 -3.13 5.21 2.99
N VAL A 100 -4.00 5.48 3.97
CA VAL A 100 -5.24 6.23 3.75
C VAL A 100 -5.26 7.45 4.65
N THR A 101 -5.51 8.63 4.07
CA THR A 101 -5.71 9.90 4.78
C THR A 101 -7.03 10.51 4.32
N GLY A 102 -8.10 10.35 5.10
CA GLY A 102 -9.44 10.78 4.71
C GLY A 102 -9.96 9.99 3.50
N ASN A 103 -10.00 10.62 2.32
CA ASN A 103 -10.32 9.99 1.04
C ASN A 103 -9.12 9.87 0.08
N HIS A 104 -7.94 10.29 0.51
CA HIS A 104 -6.69 10.17 -0.23
C HIS A 104 -5.96 8.87 0.10
N LEU A 105 -5.33 8.27 -0.90
CA LEU A 105 -4.53 7.06 -0.79
C LEU A 105 -3.13 7.31 -1.37
N ASP A 106 -2.10 7.08 -0.56
CA ASP A 106 -0.71 7.05 -1.02
C ASP A 106 -0.29 5.60 -1.20
N TYR A 107 0.42 5.31 -2.30
CA TYR A 107 0.89 3.98 -2.66
C TYR A 107 2.41 3.96 -2.75
N VAL A 108 3.00 2.86 -2.30
CA VAL A 108 4.41 2.51 -2.54
C VAL A 108 4.44 1.05 -2.96
N ASP A 109 4.84 0.78 -4.20
CA ASP A 109 5.00 -0.59 -4.69
C ASP A 109 6.25 -1.27 -4.12
N ASP A 110 6.33 -2.58 -4.25
CA ASP A 110 7.45 -3.37 -3.72
C ASP A 110 8.80 -3.07 -4.43
N THR A 111 8.77 -2.32 -5.54
CA THR A 111 9.95 -1.82 -6.26
C THR A 111 10.37 -0.41 -5.84
N GLY A 112 9.55 0.28 -5.05
CA GLY A 112 9.75 1.66 -4.59
C GLY A 112 9.11 2.73 -5.48
N PHE A 113 8.28 2.35 -6.47
CA PHE A 113 7.49 3.31 -7.23
C PHE A 113 6.32 3.83 -6.40
N THR A 114 6.06 5.13 -6.50
CA THR A 114 5.00 5.81 -5.74
C THR A 114 3.87 6.25 -6.65
N ALA A 115 2.65 6.16 -6.15
CA ALA A 115 1.46 6.65 -6.83
C ALA A 115 0.45 7.16 -5.81
N THR A 116 -0.55 7.88 -6.29
CA THR A 116 -1.60 8.47 -5.47
C THR A 116 -2.98 8.09 -6.00
N GLY A 117 -3.98 8.22 -5.14
CA GLY A 117 -5.36 8.17 -5.60
C GLY A 117 -6.34 8.79 -4.62
N ASP A 118 -7.52 9.11 -5.13
CA ASP A 118 -8.58 9.74 -4.36
C ASP A 118 -9.89 9.01 -4.57
N VAL A 119 -10.62 8.77 -3.48
CA VAL A 119 -11.99 8.26 -3.56
C VAL A 119 -12.96 9.43 -3.59
N ARG A 120 -13.77 9.49 -4.65
CA ARG A 120 -14.78 10.53 -4.88
C ARG A 120 -16.07 9.85 -5.30
N ASP A 121 -17.13 10.06 -4.53
CA ASP A 121 -18.47 9.49 -4.81
C ASP A 121 -18.46 7.97 -5.05
N GLY A 122 -17.62 7.23 -4.30
CA GLY A 122 -17.50 5.78 -4.41
C GLY A 122 -16.67 5.27 -5.59
N VAL A 123 -15.99 6.17 -6.31
CA VAL A 123 -15.08 5.87 -7.42
C VAL A 123 -13.65 6.19 -6.99
N LEU A 124 -12.71 5.28 -7.27
CA LEU A 124 -11.29 5.47 -7.00
C LEU A 124 -10.60 6.03 -8.25
N PHE A 125 -10.08 7.24 -8.14
CA PHE A 125 -9.23 7.88 -9.13
C PHE A 125 -7.78 7.60 -8.76
N HIS A 126 -7.13 6.66 -9.44
CA HIS A 126 -5.75 6.26 -9.15
C HIS A 126 -4.86 6.66 -10.32
N GLU A 127 -4.14 7.78 -10.20
CA GLU A 127 -3.38 8.39 -11.30
C GLU A 127 -4.24 8.57 -12.58
N HIS A 128 -3.90 7.85 -13.66
CA HIS A 128 -4.64 7.86 -14.92
C HIS A 128 -5.80 6.85 -14.98
N LEU A 129 -6.09 6.15 -13.88
CA LEU A 129 -7.11 5.12 -13.80
C LEU A 129 -8.37 5.63 -13.07
N VAL A 130 -9.52 5.17 -13.57
CA VAL A 130 -10.81 5.32 -12.90
C VAL A 130 -11.31 3.92 -12.59
N LEU A 131 -11.39 3.59 -11.30
CA LEU A 131 -11.80 2.27 -10.83
C LEU A 131 -13.09 2.36 -10.02
N TYR A 132 -13.98 1.42 -10.28
CA TYR A 132 -15.26 1.27 -9.61
C TYR A 132 -15.16 0.13 -8.61
N ARG A 133 -15.93 0.26 -7.53
CA ARG A 133 -16.05 -0.82 -6.56
C ARG A 133 -16.63 -2.06 -7.24
N GLU A 134 -15.96 -3.21 -7.13
CA GLU A 134 -16.54 -4.48 -7.56
C GLU A 134 -17.72 -4.79 -6.63
N SER A 135 -18.93 -4.64 -7.14
CA SER A 135 -20.10 -5.18 -6.48
C SER A 135 -20.01 -6.70 -6.63
N ARG A 136 -19.75 -7.43 -5.55
CA ARG A 136 -19.90 -8.89 -5.58
C ARG A 136 -21.39 -9.18 -5.89
N PRO A 137 -21.72 -9.89 -6.98
CA PRO A 137 -23.07 -10.36 -7.22
C PRO A 137 -23.50 -11.38 -6.15
#